data_AF-K1YKS8-F1
#
_entry.id   AF-K1YKS8-F1
#
_cell.length_a   1.000
_cell.length_b   1.000
_cell.length_c   1.000
_cell.angle_alpha   90.00
_cell.angle_beta   90.00
_cell.angle_gamma   90.00
#
_symmetry.space_group_name_H-M   'P 1'
#
loop_
_entity.id
_entity.type
_entity.pdbx_description
1 polymer ?
#
loop_
_entity_poly.entity_id
_entity_poly.type
_entity_poly.pdbx_seq_one_letter_code
_entity_poly.pdbx_strand_id
1 'polypeptide(L)'
;MIIIEFINNPLFWLMAILWFVLYWIFGGVLFSLIAFFQMKRIRKVRFSCLFTFWSVASALAGAYAGIWLSQDAISECGEIIAQPLRAAITEFACGFAGIMIGMSGGAAVLLIGGFLLLILSRSKTASWYDKDRQATENEEEE
;
A
#
# COMPACT_ATOMS: atom_id res chain seq x y z
N MET A 1 21.01 2.93 14.45
CA MET A 1 21.62 4.19 13.96
C MET A 1 21.28 4.43 12.48
N ILE A 2 21.38 3.42 11.61
CA ILE A 2 21.07 3.48 10.16
C ILE A 2 19.65 4.01 9.84
N ILE A 3 18.63 3.63 10.63
CA ILE A 3 17.24 4.07 10.42
C ILE A 3 17.07 5.59 10.57
N ILE A 4 17.83 6.24 11.46
CA ILE A 4 17.70 7.68 11.76
C ILE A 4 18.32 8.52 10.63
N GLU A 5 19.45 8.08 10.06
CA GLU A 5 20.05 8.74 8.89
C GLU A 5 19.13 8.63 7.66
N PHE A 6 18.47 7.48 7.51
CA PHE A 6 17.49 7.27 6.44
C PHE A 6 16.30 8.23 6.52
N ILE A 7 15.76 8.46 7.71
CA ILE A 7 14.62 9.36 7.93
C ILE A 7 15.00 10.81 7.64
N ASN A 8 16.26 11.20 7.81
CA ASN A 8 16.72 12.56 7.52
C ASN A 8 17.06 12.80 6.05
N ASN A 9 17.06 11.76 5.20
CA ASN A 9 17.34 11.91 3.79
C ASN A 9 16.11 12.45 3.02
N PRO A 10 16.21 13.61 2.34
CA PRO A 10 15.09 14.18 1.60
C PRO A 10 14.64 13.28 0.44
N LEU A 11 15.57 12.50 -0.15
CA LEU A 11 15.26 11.51 -1.19
C LEU A 11 14.31 10.41 -0.69
N PHE A 12 14.46 9.97 0.56
CA PHE A 12 13.56 8.97 1.15
C PHE A 12 12.12 9.52 1.24
N TRP A 13 11.96 10.74 1.75
CA TRP A 13 10.64 11.37 1.85
C TRP A 13 10.00 11.62 0.49
N LEU A 14 10.77 12.07 -0.51
CA LEU A 14 10.25 12.25 -1.86
C LEU A 14 9.75 10.94 -2.47
N MET A 15 10.52 9.86 -2.34
CA MET A 15 10.12 8.53 -2.82
C MET A 15 8.91 7.99 -2.05
N ALA A 16 8.90 8.12 -0.73
CA ALA A 16 7.80 7.67 0.13
C ALA A 16 6.50 8.41 -0.19
N ILE A 17 6.54 9.74 -0.37
CA ILE A 17 5.37 10.55 -0.75
C ILE A 17 4.91 10.19 -2.15
N LEU A 18 5.83 10.04 -3.12
CA LEU A 18 5.49 9.70 -4.49
C LEU A 18 4.82 8.32 -4.59
N TRP A 19 5.36 7.31 -3.89
CA TRP A 19 4.75 5.99 -3.81
C TRP A 19 3.45 5.99 -3.02
N PHE A 20 3.38 6.73 -1.93
CA PHE A 20 2.14 6.90 -1.19
C PHE A 20 1.03 7.46 -2.08
N VAL A 21 1.29 8.51 -2.85
CA VAL A 21 0.30 9.10 -3.77
C VAL A 21 -0.10 8.09 -4.85
N LEU A 22 0.85 7.39 -5.46
CA LEU A 22 0.56 6.34 -6.44
C LEU A 22 -0.32 5.24 -5.84
N TYR A 23 0.09 4.67 -4.72
CA TYR A 23 -0.62 3.60 -4.02
C TYR A 23 -1.99 4.02 -3.53
N TRP A 24 -2.11 5.27 -3.06
CA TRP A 24 -3.37 5.84 -2.64
C TRP A 24 -4.34 5.99 -3.81
N ILE A 25 -3.89 6.53 -4.93
CA ILE A 25 -4.73 6.72 -6.12
C ILE A 25 -5.10 5.36 -6.72
N PHE A 26 -4.12 4.52 -7.05
CA PHE A 26 -4.36 3.23 -7.68
C PHE A 26 -5.16 2.29 -6.78
N GLY A 27 -4.76 2.15 -5.52
CA GLY A 27 -5.47 1.31 -4.57
C GLY A 27 -6.85 1.89 -4.25
N GLY A 28 -6.96 3.19 -4.00
CA GLY A 28 -8.24 3.84 -3.72
C GLY A 28 -9.25 3.70 -4.87
N VAL A 29 -8.81 3.87 -6.11
CA VAL A 29 -9.65 3.68 -7.31
C VAL A 29 -10.03 2.20 -7.48
N LEU A 30 -9.07 1.27 -7.38
CA LEU A 30 -9.34 -0.17 -7.48
C LEU A 30 -10.35 -0.64 -6.43
N PHE A 31 -10.16 -0.24 -5.16
CA PHE A 31 -11.08 -0.60 -4.09
C PHE A 31 -12.45 0.06 -4.26
N SER A 32 -12.51 1.29 -4.79
CA SER A 32 -13.78 1.94 -5.12
C SER A 32 -14.54 1.21 -6.22
N LEU A 33 -13.84 0.75 -7.27
CA LEU A 33 -14.43 -0.06 -8.35
C LEU A 33 -14.93 -1.41 -7.80
N ILE A 34 -14.12 -2.12 -7.01
CA ILE A 34 -14.51 -3.40 -6.41
C ILE A 34 -15.72 -3.22 -5.50
N ALA A 35 -15.75 -2.17 -4.68
CA ALA A 35 -16.90 -1.85 -3.82
C ALA A 35 -18.15 -1.48 -4.64
N PHE A 36 -17.99 -0.85 -5.81
CA PHE A 36 -19.10 -0.56 -6.71
C PHE A 36 -19.69 -1.84 -7.34
N PHE A 37 -18.84 -2.75 -7.81
CA PHE A 37 -19.27 -4.04 -8.35
C PHE A 37 -19.91 -4.94 -7.28
N GLN A 38 -19.49 -4.82 -6.03
CA GLN A 38 -20.07 -5.55 -4.92
C GLN A 38 -21.26 -4.78 -4.36
N MET A 39 -22.47 -5.02 -4.87
CA MET A 39 -23.78 -4.53 -4.37
C MET A 39 -24.13 -5.00 -2.93
N LYS A 40 -23.17 -4.97 -2.00
CA LYS A 40 -23.38 -5.23 -0.58
C LYS A 40 -23.18 -3.93 0.20
N ARG A 41 -24.08 -3.69 1.16
CA ARG A 41 -24.19 -2.51 2.02
C ARG A 41 -22.97 -2.38 2.94
N ILE A 42 -21.81 -1.98 2.41
CA ILE A 42 -20.60 -1.74 3.21
C ILE A 42 -20.70 -0.35 3.84
N ARG A 43 -20.41 -0.23 5.14
CA ARG A 43 -20.26 1.07 5.82
C ARG A 43 -19.00 1.78 5.30
N LYS A 44 -19.16 2.61 4.26
CA LYS A 44 -18.10 3.32 3.51
C LYS A 44 -17.06 4.05 4.38
N VAL A 45 -17.46 4.52 5.58
CA VAL A 45 -16.63 5.40 6.42
C VAL A 45 -15.43 4.69 7.07
N ARG A 46 -15.59 3.45 7.54
CA ARG A 46 -14.52 2.74 8.27
C ARG A 46 -13.45 2.19 7.33
N PHE A 47 -13.84 1.81 6.12
CA PHE A 47 -12.93 1.25 5.14
C PHE A 47 -11.91 2.27 4.62
N SER A 48 -12.34 3.52 4.41
CA SER A 48 -11.47 4.56 3.86
C SER A 48 -10.31 4.92 4.81
N CYS A 49 -10.56 5.08 6.11
CA CYS A 49 -9.50 5.37 7.09
C CYS A 49 -8.51 4.21 7.27
N LEU A 50 -8.99 2.96 7.35
CA LEU A 50 -8.11 1.79 7.45
C LEU A 50 -7.25 1.63 6.20
N PHE A 51 -7.83 1.89 5.02
CA PHE A 51 -7.10 1.86 3.76
C PHE A 51 -6.01 2.94 3.69
N THR A 52 -6.29 4.17 4.13
CA THR A 52 -5.31 5.25 4.28
C THR A 52 -4.10 4.82 5.10
N PHE A 53 -4.32 4.28 6.30
CA PHE A 53 -3.22 3.83 7.16
C PHE A 53 -2.42 2.68 6.54
N TRP A 54 -3.12 1.74 5.91
CA TRP A 54 -2.48 0.62 5.22
C TRP A 54 -1.64 1.10 4.02
N SER A 55 -2.15 2.07 3.27
CA SER A 55 -1.44 2.69 2.15
C SER A 55 -0.16 3.38 2.63
N VAL A 56 -0.21 4.16 3.72
CA VAL A 56 0.99 4.75 4.33
C VAL A 56 1.99 3.67 4.75
N ALA A 57 1.54 2.62 5.44
CA ALA A 57 2.41 1.54 5.89
C ALA A 57 3.09 0.82 4.72
N SER A 58 2.34 0.53 3.64
CA SER A 58 2.88 -0.10 2.44
C SER A 58 3.84 0.80 1.65
N ALA A 59 3.61 2.11 1.63
CA ALA A 59 4.51 3.07 1.01
C ALA A 59 5.82 3.18 1.76
N LEU A 60 5.79 3.22 3.09
CA LEU A 60 6.99 3.20 3.94
C LEU A 60 7.76 1.89 3.81
N ALA A 61 7.06 0.75 3.87
CA ALA A 61 7.67 -0.57 3.71
C ALA A 61 8.30 -0.73 2.33
N GLY A 62 7.61 -0.26 1.28
CA GLY A 62 8.15 -0.21 -0.06
C GLY A 62 9.40 0.67 -0.13
N ALA A 63 9.33 1.92 0.32
CA ALA A 63 10.45 2.84 0.22
C ALA A 63 11.69 2.30 0.95
N TYR A 64 11.49 1.68 2.11
CA TYR A 64 12.55 1.01 2.85
C TYR A 64 13.14 -0.16 2.06
N ALA A 65 12.30 -1.07 1.55
CA ALA A 65 12.74 -2.23 0.78
C ALA A 65 13.44 -1.82 -0.53
N GLY A 66 12.93 -0.82 -1.23
CA GLY A 66 13.47 -0.33 -2.49
C GLY A 66 14.86 0.29 -2.32
N ILE A 67 15.08 1.06 -1.25
CA ILE A 67 16.40 1.63 -1.02
C ILE A 67 17.38 0.56 -0.54
N TRP A 68 16.95 -0.35 0.34
CA TRP A 68 17.79 -1.47 0.76
C TRP A 68 18.25 -2.32 -0.44
N LEU A 69 17.33 -2.71 -1.34
CA LEU A 69 17.67 -3.41 -2.57
C LEU A 69 18.57 -2.59 -3.51
N SER A 70 18.35 -1.28 -3.59
CA SER A 70 19.16 -0.41 -4.44
C SER A 70 20.60 -0.29 -3.96
N GLN A 71 20.83 -0.30 -2.64
CA GLN A 71 22.19 -0.23 -2.07
C GLN A 71 22.98 -1.50 -2.39
N ASP A 72 22.35 -2.66 -2.24
CA ASP A 72 22.97 -3.94 -2.62
C ASP A 72 23.26 -3.98 -4.13
N ALA A 73 22.29 -3.60 -4.97
CA ALA A 73 22.45 -3.59 -6.42
C ALA A 73 23.57 -2.64 -6.89
N ILE A 74 23.66 -1.44 -6.33
CA ILE A 74 24.71 -0.47 -6.70
C ILE A 74 26.10 -1.01 -6.33
N SER A 75 26.23 -1.69 -5.18
CA SER A 75 27.51 -2.25 -4.74
C SER A 75 28.03 -3.35 -5.68
N GLU A 76 27.14 -4.19 -6.22
CA GLU A 76 27.51 -5.25 -7.18
C GLU A 76 27.81 -4.70 -8.59
N CYS A 77 27.08 -3.65 -9.02
CA CYS A 77 27.24 -3.05 -10.34
C CYS A 77 28.50 -2.16 -10.46
N GLY A 78 29.01 -1.60 -9.36
CA GLY A 78 30.14 -0.66 -9.34
C GLY A 78 31.52 -1.26 -9.62
N GLU A 79 31.72 -2.56 -9.35
CA GLU A 79 33.04 -3.20 -9.50
C GLU A 79 33.48 -3.44 -10.95
N ILE A 80 32.57 -3.27 -11.93
CA ILE A 80 32.73 -3.85 -13.28
C ILE A 80 33.23 -2.82 -14.33
N ILE A 81 33.29 -1.51 -14.05
CA ILE A 81 33.43 -0.49 -15.11
C ILE A 81 34.53 0.56 -14.86
N ALA A 82 35.52 0.62 -15.76
CA ALA A 82 36.65 1.56 -15.70
C ALA A 82 36.38 2.95 -16.36
N GLN A 83 35.25 3.16 -17.03
CA GLN A 83 34.90 4.43 -17.68
C GLN A 83 33.86 5.23 -16.89
N PRO A 84 34.11 6.52 -16.57
CA PRO A 84 33.27 7.30 -15.65
C PRO A 84 31.85 7.55 -16.19
N LEU A 85 31.69 7.70 -17.50
CA LEU A 85 30.38 7.95 -18.11
C LEU A 85 29.49 6.67 -18.12
N ARG A 86 30.11 5.50 -18.27
CA ARG A 86 29.39 4.21 -18.21
C ARG A 86 29.07 3.81 -16.77
N ALA A 87 29.94 4.13 -15.82
CA ALA A 87 29.70 3.91 -14.40
C ALA A 87 28.41 4.61 -13.94
N ALA A 88 28.26 5.91 -14.22
CA ALA A 88 27.09 6.69 -13.80
C ALA A 88 25.75 6.16 -14.35
N ILE A 89 25.72 5.72 -15.61
CA ILE A 89 24.49 5.18 -16.23
C ILE A 89 24.14 3.82 -15.63
N THR A 90 25.15 2.99 -15.36
CA THR A 90 24.96 1.63 -14.84
C THR A 90 24.54 1.66 -13.37
N GLU A 91 25.13 2.54 -12.56
CA GLU A 91 24.71 2.80 -11.17
C GLU A 91 23.25 3.25 -11.12
N PHE A 92 22.85 4.18 -12.00
CA PHE A 92 21.47 4.64 -12.06
C PHE A 92 20.50 3.52 -12.47
N ALA A 93 20.85 2.72 -13.47
CA ALA A 93 20.03 1.61 -13.93
C ALA A 93 19.87 0.51 -12.86
N CYS A 94 20.96 0.15 -12.18
CA CYS A 94 20.99 -0.87 -11.13
C CYS A 94 20.22 -0.41 -9.88
N GLY A 95 20.42 0.85 -9.47
CA GLY A 95 19.64 1.46 -8.40
C GLY A 95 18.14 1.57 -8.73
N PHE A 96 17.79 1.93 -9.97
CA PHE A 96 16.41 2.02 -10.43
C PHE A 96 15.71 0.64 -10.43
N ALA A 97 16.41 -0.43 -10.79
CA ALA A 97 15.86 -1.78 -10.74
C ALA A 97 15.46 -2.18 -9.31
N GLY A 98 16.33 -1.90 -8.32
CA GLY A 98 16.03 -2.15 -6.91
C GLY A 98 14.80 -1.38 -6.41
N ILE A 99 14.69 -0.12 -6.81
CA ILE A 99 13.52 0.73 -6.51
C ILE A 99 12.24 0.14 -7.12
N MET A 100 12.27 -0.30 -8.39
CA MET A 100 11.10 -0.89 -9.05
C MET A 100 10.64 -2.22 -8.41
N ILE A 101 11.56 -3.02 -7.89
CA ILE A 101 11.24 -4.25 -7.15
C ILE A 101 10.61 -3.91 -5.79
N GLY A 102 11.16 -2.92 -5.07
CA GLY A 102 10.53 -2.42 -3.85
C GLY A 102 9.11 -1.89 -4.09
N MET A 103 8.88 -1.27 -5.25
CA MET A 103 7.58 -0.75 -5.65
C MET A 103 6.58 -1.88 -5.89
N SER A 104 6.95 -2.86 -6.70
CA SER A 104 6.06 -3.98 -7.01
C SER A 104 5.75 -4.81 -5.76
N GLY A 105 6.73 -4.98 -4.86
CA GLY A 105 6.54 -5.59 -3.55
C GLY A 105 5.55 -4.81 -2.67
N GLY A 106 5.72 -3.49 -2.56
CA GLY A 106 4.79 -2.62 -1.83
C GLY A 106 3.37 -2.67 -2.38
N ALA A 107 3.22 -2.64 -3.70
CA ALA A 107 1.93 -2.77 -4.37
C ALA A 107 1.27 -4.13 -4.10
N ALA A 108 2.02 -5.23 -4.12
CA ALA A 108 1.51 -6.55 -3.79
C ALA A 108 0.99 -6.63 -2.34
N VAL A 109 1.75 -6.09 -1.39
CA VAL A 109 1.34 -6.02 0.04
C VAL A 109 0.09 -5.16 0.21
N LEU A 110 -0.01 -4.04 -0.51
CA LEU A 110 -1.18 -3.18 -0.49
C LEU A 110 -2.42 -3.93 -1.00
N LEU A 111 -2.32 -4.63 -2.13
CA LEU A 111 -3.42 -5.39 -2.71
C LEU A 111 -3.88 -6.52 -1.78
N ILE A 112 -2.95 -7.31 -1.25
CA ILE A 112 -3.25 -8.43 -0.35
C ILE A 112 -3.90 -7.91 0.94
N GLY A 113 -3.30 -6.89 1.57
CA GLY A 113 -3.81 -6.33 2.82
C GLY A 113 -5.14 -5.60 2.64
N GLY A 114 -5.31 -4.84 1.56
CA GLY A 114 -6.58 -4.19 1.26
C GLY A 114 -7.70 -5.19 0.94
N PHE A 115 -7.38 -6.31 0.29
CA PHE A 115 -8.34 -7.41 0.10
C PHE A 115 -8.72 -8.07 1.43
N LEU A 116 -7.75 -8.27 2.32
CA LEU A 116 -8.00 -8.75 3.69
C LEU A 116 -8.92 -7.80 4.46
N LEU A 117 -8.67 -6.48 4.37
CA LEU A 117 -9.50 -5.45 4.99
C LEU A 117 -10.94 -5.46 4.44
N LEU A 118 -11.11 -5.68 3.13
CA LEU A 118 -12.45 -5.86 2.55
C LEU A 118 -13.17 -7.09 3.14
N ILE A 119 -12.48 -8.21 3.30
CA ILE A 119 -13.07 -9.42 3.90
C ILE A 119 -13.41 -9.19 5.38
N LEU A 120 -12.52 -8.57 6.14
CA LEU A 120 -12.76 -8.26 7.56
C LEU A 120 -13.92 -7.28 7.73
N SER A 121 -14.02 -6.27 6.87
CA SER A 121 -15.15 -5.33 6.86
C SER A 121 -16.48 -5.98 6.47
N ARG A 122 -16.47 -7.18 5.88
CA ARG A 122 -17.68 -7.97 5.62
C ARG A 122 -18.13 -8.80 6.82
N SER A 123 -17.33 -8.93 7.87
CA SER A 123 -17.71 -9.73 9.03
C SER A 123 -18.98 -9.15 9.66
N LYS A 124 -19.99 -10.01 9.72
CA LYS A 124 -21.39 -9.71 9.94
C LYS A 124 -21.58 -8.93 11.25
N THR A 125 -21.71 -7.61 11.19
CA THR A 125 -22.52 -6.92 12.18
C THR A 125 -23.97 -7.22 11.82
N ALA A 126 -24.52 -8.31 12.37
CA ALA A 126 -25.93 -8.32 12.72
C ALA A 126 -26.10 -7.12 13.65
N SER A 127 -26.46 -5.97 13.05
CA SER A 127 -26.73 -4.76 13.81
C SER A 127 -27.87 -5.13 14.74
N TRP A 128 -27.67 -5.00 16.05
CA TRP A 128 -28.71 -5.25 17.04
C TRP A 128 -30.02 -4.48 16.70
N TYR A 129 -29.89 -3.32 16.03
CA TYR A 129 -30.97 -2.54 15.43
C TYR A 129 -31.84 -3.27 14.36
N ASP A 130 -31.31 -4.25 13.64
CA ASP A 130 -32.08 -5.05 12.67
C ASP A 130 -32.91 -6.13 13.37
N LYS A 131 -32.50 -6.57 14.57
CA LYS A 131 -33.28 -7.51 15.40
C LYS A 131 -34.50 -6.84 16.00
N ASP A 132 -34.38 -5.60 16.48
CA ASP A 132 -35.51 -4.87 17.06
C ASP A 132 -36.59 -4.57 16.00
N ARG A 133 -36.20 -4.26 14.76
CA ARG A 133 -37.13 -3.99 13.66
C ARG A 133 -37.88 -5.25 13.19
N GLN A 134 -37.22 -6.41 13.15
CA GLN A 134 -37.87 -7.67 12.84
C GLN A 134 -38.75 -8.20 13.99
N ALA A 135 -38.44 -7.86 15.24
CA ALA A 135 -39.28 -8.21 16.38
C ALA A 135 -40.60 -7.44 16.36
N THR A 136 -40.59 -6.15 15.99
CA THR A 136 -41.80 -5.33 15.92
C THR A 136 -42.73 -5.71 14.76
N GLU A 137 -42.19 -6.09 13.59
CA GLU A 137 -43.01 -6.55 12.46
C GLU A 137 -43.75 -7.87 12.75
N ASN A 138 -43.19 -8.77 13.56
CA ASN A 138 -43.84 -10.05 13.88
C ASN A 138 -44.93 -9.93 14.97
N GLU A 139 -44.89 -8.89 15.81
CA GLU A 139 -45.92 -8.65 16.85
C GLU A 139 -47.19 -7.97 16.29
N GLU A 140 -47.12 -7.40 15.09
CA GLU A 140 -48.29 -6.77 14.43
C GLU A 140 -49.09 -7.76 13.56
N GLU A 141 -48.59 -8.98 13.33
CA GLU A 141 -49.25 -10.03 12.54
C GLU A 141 -49.98 -11.11 13.39
N GLU A 142 -49.87 -11.07 14.73
CA GLU A 142 -50.64 -11.93 15.68
C GLU A 142 -51.83 -11.19 16.32
#